data_AF-A0A7W9KGS0-F1
#
_entry.id   AF-A0A7W9KGS0-F1
#
_cell.length_a   1.000
_cell.length_b   1.000
_cell.length_c   1.000
_cell.angle_alpha   90.00
_cell.angle_beta   90.00
_cell.angle_gamma   90.00
#
_symmetry.space_group_name_H-M   'P 1'
#
loop_
_entity.id
_entity.type
_entity.pdbx_description
1 polymer ?
#
loop_
_entity_poly.entity_id
_entity_poly.type
_entity_poly.pdbx_seq_one_letter_code
_entity_poly.pdbx_strand_id
1 'polypeptide(L)'
;MDQTQPVDQTQPAVELPRRPRVLPGLAVLRRGDHEVQIGIDPRHGVLLDGMSEDLIEMLPAMNGHATVPELLDRFSDERSRQAAMVLLTSLADAGLLDDASPPDGDTGPHTPARLSADATAWALRTGYPRRRLALNRQQAAVAVRGEGRLGVAVACLLAAAGVGWVDFGALGKVRAEDTGTGYLDTDVDRPRQEAGLAAIHRSVCTARTGTLPPSRKPDLAVLTDLVVPSPSMIAPLHAEGVPYMLVRMRDGTGVVGPLIVPGRSSCPNCMDLQRTDLDPTWPRLALQLAGRLQPGELAATQAAAGFAAAQALLTLDWWLTGVGTPALWNTSLEIDTVTGTVTSRPWEPHPDCRCGAARAEEASV
;
A
#
# COMPACT_ATOMS: atom_id res chain seq x y z
N MET A 1 -34.81 -32.82 -8.21
CA MET A 1 -33.50 -33.35 -7.79
C MET A 1 -32.74 -32.21 -7.21
N ASP A 2 -32.90 -32.06 -5.90
CA ASP A 2 -32.33 -31.01 -5.07
C ASP A 2 -30.96 -31.52 -4.59
N GLN A 3 -29.89 -30.82 -4.94
CA GLN A 3 -28.54 -31.10 -4.44
C GLN A 3 -27.99 -29.81 -3.84
N THR A 4 -28.37 -29.56 -2.59
CA THR A 4 -27.66 -28.62 -1.74
C THR A 4 -26.38 -29.31 -1.26
N GLN A 5 -25.23 -28.94 -1.84
CA GLN A 5 -23.92 -29.27 -1.26
C GLN A 5 -23.75 -28.49 0.05
N PRO A 6 -23.33 -29.13 1.16
CA PRO A 6 -22.98 -28.39 2.36
C PRO A 6 -21.64 -27.69 2.14
N VAL A 7 -21.65 -26.36 2.25
CA VAL A 7 -20.42 -25.57 2.37
C VAL A 7 -19.89 -25.83 3.78
N ASP A 8 -18.90 -26.71 3.88
CA ASP A 8 -18.12 -26.91 5.10
C ASP A 8 -17.28 -25.66 5.38
N GLN A 9 -17.89 -24.67 6.02
CA GLN A 9 -17.21 -23.52 6.59
C GLN A 9 -16.72 -23.87 7.99
N THR A 10 -15.74 -24.78 8.08
CA THR A 10 -14.96 -24.90 9.32
C THR A 10 -14.08 -23.65 9.40
N GLN A 11 -14.57 -22.59 10.07
CA GLN A 11 -13.74 -21.46 10.47
C GLN A 11 -12.54 -22.00 11.24
N PRO A 12 -11.30 -21.66 10.86
CA PRO A 12 -10.14 -22.05 11.64
C PRO A 12 -10.31 -21.48 13.05
N ALA A 13 -10.12 -22.32 14.07
CA ALA A 13 -10.16 -21.88 15.46
C ALA A 13 -9.22 -20.68 15.64
N VAL A 14 -9.74 -19.61 16.25
CA VAL A 14 -8.98 -18.38 16.48
C VAL A 14 -7.77 -18.71 17.36
N GLU A 15 -6.57 -18.65 16.77
CA GLU A 15 -5.33 -18.92 17.49
C GLU A 15 -5.00 -17.71 18.37
N LEU A 16 -4.96 -17.93 19.69
CA LEU A 16 -4.59 -16.88 20.63
C LEU A 16 -3.08 -16.58 20.55
N PRO A 17 -2.67 -15.30 20.61
CA PRO A 17 -1.26 -14.95 20.69
C PRO A 17 -0.62 -15.51 21.97
N ARG A 18 0.63 -15.97 21.91
CA ARG A 18 1.33 -16.46 23.10
C ARG A 18 1.54 -15.34 24.12
N ARG A 19 1.91 -14.14 23.64
CA ARG A 19 2.10 -12.91 24.43
C ARG A 19 1.20 -11.81 23.89
N PRO A 20 -0.07 -11.73 24.34
CA PRO A 20 -1.06 -10.81 23.80
C PRO A 20 -0.64 -9.36 24.00
N ARG A 21 -0.78 -8.59 22.93
CA ARG A 21 -0.63 -7.14 22.92
C ARG A 21 -1.74 -6.51 22.11
N VAL A 22 -2.47 -5.53 22.66
CA VAL A 22 -3.37 -4.72 21.84
C VAL A 22 -2.56 -4.05 20.73
N LEU A 23 -3.05 -4.07 19.49
CA LEU A 23 -2.33 -3.54 18.33
C LEU A 23 -1.71 -2.16 18.64
N PRO A 24 -0.37 -2.01 18.53
CA PRO A 24 0.31 -0.78 18.88
C PRO A 24 -0.24 0.44 18.14
N GLY A 25 -0.53 1.50 18.89
CA GLY A 25 -1.11 2.74 18.38
C GLY A 25 -2.64 2.82 18.51
N LEU A 26 -3.33 1.73 18.85
CA LEU A 26 -4.73 1.80 19.24
C LEU A 26 -4.87 2.32 20.66
N ALA A 27 -5.75 3.30 20.84
CA ALA A 27 -6.13 3.79 22.16
C ALA A 27 -7.08 2.79 22.84
N VAL A 28 -6.83 2.50 24.12
CA VAL A 28 -7.75 1.75 24.99
C VAL A 28 -8.33 2.76 25.99
N LEU A 29 -9.62 3.04 25.87
CA LEU A 29 -10.29 4.17 26.51
C LEU A 29 -11.44 3.68 27.38
N ARG A 30 -11.40 3.98 28.69
CA ARG A 30 -12.55 3.75 29.57
C ARG A 30 -13.64 4.79 29.25
N ARG A 31 -14.85 4.35 28.91
CA ARG A 31 -16.02 5.21 28.61
C ARG A 31 -16.96 5.36 29.79
N GLY A 32 -17.09 4.30 30.58
CA GLY A 32 -17.92 4.25 31.78
C GLY A 32 -17.41 3.20 32.74
N ASP A 33 -18.20 2.90 33.77
CA ASP A 33 -17.80 1.97 34.82
C ASP A 33 -17.62 0.54 34.29
N HIS A 34 -18.41 0.15 33.28
CA HIS A 34 -18.42 -1.19 32.66
C HIS A 34 -18.15 -1.18 31.15
N GLU A 35 -17.68 -0.05 30.61
CA GLU A 35 -17.49 0.15 29.18
C GLU A 35 -16.05 0.56 28.83
N VAL A 36 -15.46 -0.15 27.87
CA VAL A 36 -14.14 0.19 27.29
C VAL A 36 -14.23 0.23 25.78
N GLN A 37 -13.62 1.26 25.18
CA GLN A 37 -13.48 1.39 23.74
C GLN A 37 -12.03 1.18 23.32
N ILE A 38 -11.82 0.35 22.29
CA ILE A 38 -10.52 0.15 21.65
C ILE A 38 -10.57 0.78 20.26
N GLY A 39 -9.65 1.72 20.00
CA GLY A 39 -9.61 2.47 18.74
C GLY A 39 -10.64 3.59 18.65
N ILE A 40 -10.44 4.50 17.69
CA ILE A 40 -11.31 5.69 17.48
C ILE A 40 -11.97 5.74 16.10
N ASP A 41 -11.51 4.90 15.16
CA ASP A 41 -12.05 4.85 13.80
C ASP A 41 -13.24 3.90 13.75
N PRO A 42 -14.45 4.33 13.34
CA PRO A 42 -15.64 3.47 13.32
C PRO A 42 -15.50 2.20 12.48
N ARG A 43 -14.55 2.14 11.53
CA ARG A 43 -14.30 0.96 10.70
C ARG A 43 -13.66 -0.19 11.47
N HIS A 44 -12.92 0.11 12.54
CA HIS A 44 -12.14 -0.88 13.28
C HIS A 44 -12.26 -0.75 14.81
N GLY A 45 -12.93 0.30 15.30
CA GLY A 45 -13.11 0.55 16.72
C GLY A 45 -14.10 -0.44 17.32
N VAL A 46 -13.78 -0.95 18.50
CA VAL A 46 -14.62 -1.92 19.22
C VAL A 46 -15.04 -1.32 20.55
N LEU A 47 -16.33 -1.42 20.85
CA LEU A 47 -16.90 -1.13 22.16
C LEU A 47 -17.12 -2.44 22.90
N LEU A 48 -16.50 -2.57 24.07
CA LEU A 48 -16.69 -3.65 25.01
C LEU A 48 -17.64 -3.14 26.11
N ASP A 49 -18.77 -3.80 26.26
CA ASP A 49 -19.81 -3.47 27.26
C ASP A 49 -19.98 -4.64 28.26
N GLY A 50 -20.53 -4.36 29.43
CA GLY A 50 -20.77 -5.34 30.49
C GLY A 50 -19.48 -5.88 31.11
N MET A 51 -18.38 -5.11 31.09
CA MET A 51 -17.10 -5.54 31.63
C MET A 51 -17.06 -5.42 33.16
N SER A 52 -16.48 -6.43 33.83
CA SER A 52 -16.08 -6.31 35.24
C SER A 52 -14.81 -5.48 35.39
N GLU A 53 -14.58 -4.89 36.56
CA GLU A 53 -13.38 -4.09 36.84
C GLU A 53 -12.09 -4.89 36.58
N ASP A 54 -12.03 -6.16 37.00
CA ASP A 54 -10.87 -7.03 36.79
C ASP A 54 -10.54 -7.23 35.30
N LEU A 55 -11.55 -7.30 34.44
CA LEU A 55 -11.34 -7.41 32.98
C LEU A 55 -10.86 -6.08 32.39
N ILE A 56 -11.36 -4.95 32.90
CA ILE A 56 -10.90 -3.62 32.50
C ILE A 56 -9.43 -3.44 32.90
N GLU A 57 -9.04 -3.85 34.11
CA GLU A 57 -7.65 -3.82 34.60
C GLU A 57 -6.71 -4.82 33.89
N MET A 58 -7.27 -5.84 33.24
CA MET A 58 -6.48 -6.76 32.41
C MET A 58 -6.02 -6.11 31.10
N LEU A 59 -6.82 -5.22 30.49
CA LEU A 59 -6.51 -4.65 29.17
C LEU A 59 -5.15 -3.91 29.11
N PRO A 60 -4.76 -3.05 30.08
CA PRO A 60 -3.44 -2.43 30.10
C PRO A 60 -2.27 -3.43 30.24
N ALA A 61 -2.52 -4.62 30.79
CA ALA A 61 -1.52 -5.68 30.91
C ALA A 61 -1.30 -6.45 29.59
N MET A 62 -2.20 -6.30 28.61
CA MET A 62 -2.02 -6.80 27.24
C MET A 62 -1.06 -5.91 26.45
N ASN A 63 0.19 -5.85 26.91
CA ASN A 63 1.29 -5.08 26.32
C ASN A 63 2.41 -5.97 25.76
N GLY A 64 2.24 -7.29 25.80
CA GLY A 64 3.19 -8.29 25.33
C GLY A 64 4.17 -8.82 26.39
N HIS A 65 4.17 -8.28 27.61
CA HIS A 65 5.06 -8.76 28.68
C HIS A 65 4.52 -9.99 29.42
N ALA A 66 3.22 -10.21 29.44
CA ALA A 66 2.59 -11.39 30.01
C ALA A 66 2.15 -12.36 28.90
N THR A 67 2.23 -13.65 29.19
CA THR A 67 1.65 -14.72 28.38
C THR A 67 0.16 -14.88 28.68
N VAL A 68 -0.59 -15.56 27.80
CA VAL A 68 -2.01 -15.86 28.07
C VAL A 68 -2.22 -16.57 29.42
N PRO A 69 -1.46 -17.64 29.77
CA PRO A 69 -1.59 -18.26 31.09
C PRO A 69 -1.35 -17.28 32.25
N GLU A 70 -0.29 -16.47 32.19
CA GLU A 70 0.02 -15.47 33.24
C GLU A 70 -1.07 -14.42 33.41
N LEU A 71 -1.79 -14.05 32.34
CA LEU A 71 -2.95 -13.15 32.42
C LEU A 71 -4.15 -13.84 33.07
N LEU A 72 -4.39 -15.11 32.74
CA LEU A 72 -5.50 -15.89 33.28
C LEU A 72 -5.31 -16.24 34.76
N ASP A 73 -4.06 -16.43 35.20
CA ASP A 73 -3.69 -16.71 36.59
C ASP A 73 -3.99 -15.53 37.54
N ARG A 74 -4.30 -14.33 37.00
CA ARG A 74 -4.73 -13.17 37.80
C ARG A 74 -6.15 -13.33 38.34
N PHE A 75 -6.95 -14.25 37.78
CA PHE A 75 -8.33 -14.49 38.19
C PHE A 75 -8.42 -15.72 39.08
N SER A 76 -8.97 -15.54 40.29
CA SER A 76 -9.05 -16.61 41.30
C SER A 76 -10.24 -17.56 41.10
N ASP A 77 -11.32 -17.08 40.46
CA ASP A 77 -12.52 -17.86 40.19
C ASP A 77 -12.64 -18.31 38.72
N GLU A 78 -13.25 -19.48 38.53
CA GLU A 78 -13.41 -20.12 37.23
C GLU A 78 -14.21 -19.25 36.24
N ARG A 79 -15.22 -18.54 36.74
CA ARG A 79 -16.15 -17.78 35.89
C ARG A 79 -15.47 -16.55 35.31
N SER A 80 -14.72 -15.81 36.11
CA SER A 80 -13.93 -14.66 35.65
C SER A 80 -12.81 -15.09 34.72
N ARG A 81 -12.15 -16.22 35.00
CA ARG A 81 -11.14 -16.79 34.11
C ARG A 81 -11.72 -17.17 32.73
N GLN A 82 -12.92 -17.76 32.72
CA GLN A 82 -13.63 -18.06 31.47
C GLN A 82 -14.03 -16.77 30.72
N ALA A 83 -14.49 -15.73 31.43
CA ALA A 83 -14.80 -14.44 30.83
C ALA A 83 -13.56 -13.76 30.22
N ALA A 84 -12.41 -13.84 30.89
CA ALA A 84 -11.13 -13.35 30.38
C ALA A 84 -10.70 -14.08 29.10
N MET A 85 -10.88 -15.41 29.06
CA MET A 85 -10.62 -16.22 27.86
C MET A 85 -11.54 -15.81 26.69
N VAL A 86 -12.84 -15.60 26.96
CA VAL A 86 -13.79 -15.13 25.94
C VAL A 86 -13.40 -13.75 25.42
N LEU A 87 -12.98 -12.83 26.30
CA LEU A 87 -12.49 -11.51 25.90
C LEU A 87 -11.26 -11.61 25.01
N LEU A 88 -10.23 -12.37 25.41
CA LEU A 88 -9.02 -12.59 24.61
C LEU A 88 -9.35 -13.16 23.23
N THR A 89 -10.24 -14.15 23.18
CA THR A 89 -10.68 -14.78 21.93
C THR A 89 -11.43 -13.79 21.04
N SER A 90 -12.33 -13.00 21.62
CA SER A 90 -13.10 -11.99 20.88
C SER A 90 -12.21 -10.88 20.33
N LEU A 91 -11.20 -10.44 21.09
CA LEU A 91 -10.23 -9.45 20.64
C LEU A 91 -9.29 -10.00 19.56
N ALA A 92 -8.89 -11.28 19.66
CA ALA A 92 -8.09 -11.95 18.64
C ALA A 92 -8.88 -12.13 17.34
N ASP A 93 -10.15 -12.54 17.44
CA ASP A 93 -11.05 -12.72 16.30
C ASP A 93 -11.35 -11.39 15.59
N ALA A 94 -11.52 -10.31 16.38
CA ALA A 94 -11.62 -8.95 15.86
C ALA A 94 -10.30 -8.39 15.30
N GLY A 95 -9.19 -9.15 15.34
CA GLY A 95 -7.89 -8.75 14.83
C GLY A 95 -7.21 -7.63 15.65
N LEU A 96 -7.66 -7.40 16.89
CA LEU A 96 -7.16 -6.32 17.76
C LEU A 96 -5.94 -6.72 18.60
N LEU A 97 -5.54 -7.99 18.56
CA LEU A 97 -4.37 -8.50 19.27
C LEU A 97 -3.23 -8.84 18.31
N ASP A 98 -2.02 -8.51 18.73
CA ASP A 98 -0.74 -8.92 18.15
C ASP A 98 -0.07 -9.92 19.09
N ASP A 99 0.76 -10.81 18.52
CA ASP A 99 1.67 -11.64 19.32
C ASP A 99 3.02 -10.93 19.45
N ALA A 100 3.33 -10.49 20.67
CA ALA A 100 4.59 -9.84 20.98
C ALA A 100 5.74 -10.82 21.24
N SER A 101 5.50 -12.13 21.10
CA SER A 101 6.54 -13.13 21.27
C SER A 101 7.67 -12.92 20.26
N PRO A 102 8.93 -13.11 20.68
CA PRO A 102 10.01 -13.18 19.72
C PRO A 102 9.71 -14.34 18.73
N PRO A 103 10.02 -14.18 17.44
CA PRO A 103 9.88 -15.28 16.50
C PRO A 103 10.70 -16.47 16.98
N ASP A 104 10.18 -17.68 16.78
CA ASP A 104 10.86 -18.91 17.17
C ASP A 104 12.23 -18.98 16.47
N GLY A 105 13.32 -18.89 17.25
CA GLY A 105 14.68 -18.70 16.74
C GLY A 105 14.97 -17.23 16.43
N ASP A 106 15.90 -16.64 17.19
CA ASP A 106 16.26 -15.23 17.31
C ASP A 106 16.86 -14.55 16.04
N THR A 107 16.36 -14.90 14.84
CA THR A 107 16.85 -14.40 13.55
C THR A 107 15.73 -14.10 12.54
N GLY A 108 14.46 -14.20 12.94
CA GLY A 108 13.32 -13.83 12.09
C GLY A 108 13.28 -12.32 11.79
N PRO A 109 12.81 -11.90 10.60
CA PRO A 109 12.63 -10.49 10.28
C PRO A 109 11.62 -9.82 11.22
N HIS A 110 12.11 -8.96 12.10
CA HIS A 110 11.27 -8.11 12.94
C HIS A 110 10.67 -6.97 12.12
N THR A 111 9.44 -6.58 12.43
CA THR A 111 8.89 -5.32 11.91
C THR A 111 9.72 -4.17 12.49
N PRO A 112 10.44 -3.39 11.67
CA PRO A 112 11.18 -2.25 12.16
C PRO A 112 10.27 -1.29 12.91
N ALA A 113 10.74 -0.71 14.02
CA ALA A 113 9.91 0.17 14.86
C ALA A 113 9.25 1.31 14.06
N ARG A 114 9.94 1.86 13.06
CA ARG A 114 9.42 2.90 12.16
C ARG A 114 8.18 2.48 11.36
N LEU A 115 7.99 1.17 11.12
CA LEU A 115 6.85 0.60 10.40
C LEU A 115 5.76 0.09 11.34
N SER A 116 5.85 0.37 12.64
CA SER A 116 4.85 -0.10 13.62
C SER A 116 3.44 0.39 13.29
N ALA A 117 3.31 1.66 12.90
CA ALA A 117 2.05 2.25 12.49
C ALA A 117 1.52 1.64 11.18
N ASP A 118 2.38 1.49 10.17
CA ASP A 118 2.06 0.80 8.92
C ASP A 118 1.53 -0.62 9.16
N ALA A 119 2.23 -1.38 10.01
CA ALA A 119 1.89 -2.76 10.32
C ALA A 119 0.57 -2.88 11.07
N THR A 120 0.30 -1.96 12.01
CA THR A 120 -1.01 -1.87 12.68
C THR A 120 -2.12 -1.54 11.69
N ALA A 121 -1.94 -0.50 10.86
CA ALA A 121 -2.95 -0.11 9.89
C ALA A 121 -3.21 -1.22 8.85
N TRP A 122 -2.17 -1.96 8.46
CA TRP A 122 -2.28 -3.10 7.56
C TRP A 122 -3.01 -4.29 8.20
N ALA A 123 -2.68 -4.63 9.45
CA ALA A 123 -3.37 -5.69 10.19
C ALA A 123 -4.85 -5.38 10.35
N LEU A 124 -5.22 -4.15 10.71
CA LEU A 124 -6.62 -3.71 10.81
C LEU A 124 -7.39 -3.84 9.49
N ARG A 125 -6.76 -3.53 8.36
CA ARG A 125 -7.41 -3.61 7.04
C ARG A 125 -7.53 -5.04 6.50
N THR A 126 -6.58 -5.91 6.84
CA THR A 126 -6.42 -7.21 6.16
C THR A 126 -6.69 -8.41 7.07
N GLY A 127 -6.74 -8.22 8.38
CA GLY A 127 -6.83 -9.29 9.38
C GLY A 127 -5.56 -10.12 9.56
N TYR A 128 -4.51 -9.88 8.77
CA TYR A 128 -3.28 -10.66 8.86
C TYR A 128 -2.33 -10.18 9.97
N PRO A 129 -1.48 -11.07 10.52
CA PRO A 129 -0.53 -10.70 11.56
C PRO A 129 0.46 -9.63 11.11
N ARG A 130 0.66 -8.60 11.93
CA ARG A 130 1.52 -7.42 11.65
C ARG A 130 2.89 -7.77 11.08
N ARG A 131 3.53 -8.81 11.62
CA ARG A 131 4.87 -9.27 11.20
C ARG A 131 4.94 -9.64 9.71
N ARG A 132 3.82 -10.09 9.14
CA ARG A 132 3.73 -10.49 7.74
C ARG A 132 3.98 -9.31 6.82
N LEU A 133 3.52 -8.10 7.16
CA LEU A 133 3.77 -6.88 6.38
C LEU A 133 5.27 -6.68 6.10
N ALA A 134 6.09 -6.68 7.15
CA ALA A 134 7.51 -6.37 7.04
C ALA A 134 8.23 -7.39 6.16
N LEU A 135 7.93 -8.68 6.35
CA LEU A 135 8.45 -9.77 5.52
C LEU A 135 8.12 -9.57 4.04
N ASN A 136 6.86 -9.27 3.74
CA ASN A 136 6.39 -9.12 2.36
C ASN A 136 7.02 -7.91 1.68
N ARG A 137 6.99 -6.76 2.35
CA ARG A 137 7.57 -5.53 1.79
C ARG A 137 9.08 -5.69 1.59
N GLN A 138 9.79 -6.33 2.52
CA GLN A 138 11.22 -6.62 2.36
C GLN A 138 11.52 -7.54 1.17
N GLN A 139 10.60 -8.43 0.81
CA GLN A 139 10.74 -9.29 -0.37
C GLN A 139 10.31 -8.60 -1.66
N ALA A 140 9.49 -7.53 -1.61
CA ALA A 140 9.00 -6.84 -2.79
C ALA A 140 10.07 -6.02 -3.51
N ALA A 141 9.96 -5.95 -4.83
CA ALA A 141 10.77 -5.16 -5.74
C ALA A 141 9.89 -4.24 -6.58
N VAL A 142 10.12 -2.93 -6.47
CA VAL A 142 9.41 -1.91 -7.24
C VAL A 142 10.38 -1.17 -8.14
N ALA A 143 10.07 -1.11 -9.43
CA ALA A 143 10.80 -0.27 -10.37
C ALA A 143 10.15 1.13 -10.41
N VAL A 144 10.92 2.18 -10.23
CA VAL A 144 10.45 3.57 -10.34
C VAL A 144 11.20 4.24 -11.48
N ARG A 145 10.46 4.80 -12.44
CA ARG A 145 11.02 5.50 -13.61
C ARG A 145 10.47 6.91 -13.65
N GLY A 146 11.34 7.91 -13.59
CA GLY A 146 10.95 9.32 -13.46
C GLY A 146 12.11 10.25 -13.60
N GLU A 147 11.87 11.41 -14.22
CA GLU A 147 12.88 12.44 -14.44
C GLU A 147 12.57 13.74 -13.69
N GLY A 148 11.48 13.81 -12.94
CA GLY A 148 11.06 15.00 -12.20
C GLY A 148 11.00 14.75 -10.70
N ARG A 149 10.29 15.65 -10.01
CA ARG A 149 10.10 15.59 -8.56
C ARG A 149 9.33 14.34 -8.11
N LEU A 150 8.38 13.82 -8.91
CA LEU A 150 7.54 12.70 -8.48
C LEU A 150 8.33 11.40 -8.35
N GLY A 151 9.21 11.11 -9.31
CA GLY A 151 9.97 9.86 -9.32
C GLY A 151 10.77 9.64 -8.04
N VAL A 152 11.59 10.63 -7.65
CA VAL A 152 12.40 10.54 -6.42
C VAL A 152 11.53 10.52 -5.15
N ALA A 153 10.43 11.28 -5.13
CA ALA A 153 9.52 11.32 -3.98
C ALA A 153 8.89 9.95 -3.72
N VAL A 154 8.35 9.33 -4.78
CA VAL A 154 7.75 7.99 -4.70
C VAL A 154 8.79 6.96 -4.32
N ALA A 155 9.99 7.00 -4.91
CA ALA A 155 11.06 6.06 -4.60
C ALA A 155 11.48 6.11 -3.11
N CYS A 156 11.67 7.32 -2.57
CA CYS A 156 11.99 7.53 -1.16
C CYS A 156 10.86 7.02 -0.24
N LEU A 157 9.59 7.32 -0.57
CA LEU A 157 8.44 6.88 0.22
C LEU A 157 8.29 5.35 0.23
N LEU A 158 8.43 4.69 -0.94
CA LEU A 158 8.36 3.23 -1.04
C LEU A 158 9.47 2.55 -0.24
N ALA A 159 10.71 3.05 -0.35
CA ALA A 159 11.83 2.54 0.43
C ALA A 159 11.56 2.72 1.93
N ALA A 160 11.18 3.93 2.36
CA ALA A 160 10.89 4.26 3.75
C ALA A 160 9.76 3.39 4.33
N ALA A 161 8.75 3.08 3.51
CA ALA A 161 7.63 2.19 3.85
C ALA A 161 8.04 0.70 3.93
N GLY A 162 9.28 0.34 3.62
CA GLY A 162 9.83 -1.00 3.83
C GLY A 162 9.93 -1.85 2.57
N VAL A 163 9.68 -1.31 1.37
CA VAL A 163 9.96 -2.02 0.13
C VAL A 163 11.45 -2.37 0.07
N GLY A 164 11.77 -3.65 -0.02
CA GLY A 164 13.14 -4.14 0.13
C GLY A 164 14.03 -3.83 -1.06
N TRP A 165 13.44 -3.71 -2.26
CA TRP A 165 14.15 -3.32 -3.46
C TRP A 165 13.42 -2.20 -4.21
N VAL A 166 14.06 -1.03 -4.34
CA VAL A 166 13.58 0.08 -5.17
C VAL A 166 14.56 0.30 -6.32
N ASP A 167 14.26 -0.28 -7.48
CA ASP A 167 15.02 -0.04 -8.71
C ASP A 167 14.63 1.34 -9.24
N PHE A 168 15.43 2.36 -8.91
CA PHE A 168 15.20 3.74 -9.33
C PHE A 168 15.94 4.03 -10.64
N GLY A 169 15.24 4.64 -11.61
CA GLY A 169 15.80 5.01 -12.91
C GLY A 169 15.41 6.43 -13.29
N ALA A 170 16.40 7.31 -13.42
CA ALA A 170 16.24 8.70 -13.85
C ALA A 170 17.36 9.14 -14.78
N LEU A 171 17.02 9.85 -15.84
CA LEU A 171 17.98 10.41 -16.80
C LEU A 171 18.21 11.91 -16.55
N GLY A 172 19.31 12.41 -17.10
CA GLY A 172 19.67 13.82 -17.04
C GLY A 172 20.25 14.25 -15.68
N LYS A 173 20.21 15.56 -15.44
CA LYS A 173 20.78 16.21 -14.26
C LYS A 173 19.69 16.85 -13.42
N VAL A 174 19.89 16.85 -12.10
CA VAL A 174 19.01 17.53 -11.15
C VAL A 174 19.00 19.01 -11.48
N ARG A 175 17.80 19.57 -11.61
CA ARG A 175 17.56 21.01 -11.77
C ARG A 175 17.14 21.62 -10.44
N ALA A 176 17.27 22.93 -10.29
CA ALA A 176 16.75 23.63 -9.12
C ALA A 176 15.24 23.40 -8.93
N GLU A 177 14.50 23.27 -10.03
CA GLU A 177 13.08 22.93 -10.02
C GLU A 177 12.77 21.49 -9.60
N ASP A 178 13.76 20.61 -9.38
CA ASP A 178 13.55 19.22 -8.92
C ASP A 178 13.70 19.08 -7.38
N THR A 179 14.20 20.10 -6.68
CA THR A 179 14.60 19.97 -5.27
C THR A 179 13.41 20.01 -4.30
N GLY A 180 13.59 19.44 -3.09
CA GLY A 180 12.58 19.45 -2.03
C GLY A 180 11.69 18.20 -1.96
N THR A 181 11.86 17.24 -2.88
CA THR A 181 11.18 15.94 -2.83
C THR A 181 12.10 14.74 -2.64
N GLY A 182 13.32 14.99 -2.21
CA GLY A 182 14.38 14.00 -2.00
C GLY A 182 15.71 14.53 -2.49
N TYR A 183 15.73 15.15 -3.67
CA TYR A 183 16.84 15.95 -4.15
C TYR A 183 17.05 17.19 -3.27
N LEU A 184 18.31 17.47 -2.96
CA LEU A 184 18.75 18.64 -2.21
C LEU A 184 19.23 19.74 -3.15
N ASP A 185 19.34 20.98 -2.66
CA ASP A 185 19.91 22.09 -3.44
C ASP A 185 21.38 21.83 -3.81
N THR A 186 22.10 21.10 -2.95
CA THR A 186 23.47 20.62 -3.23
C THR A 186 23.53 19.54 -4.30
N ASP A 187 22.38 18.98 -4.71
CA ASP A 187 22.31 17.96 -5.74
C ASP A 187 22.17 18.53 -7.16
N VAL A 188 21.92 19.84 -7.31
CA VAL A 188 21.79 20.51 -8.62
C VAL A 188 23.02 20.24 -9.49
N ASP A 189 22.79 20.01 -10.79
CA ASP A 189 23.76 19.61 -11.81
C ASP A 189 24.38 18.21 -11.66
N ARG A 190 24.13 17.50 -10.55
CA ARG A 190 24.51 16.08 -10.42
C ARG A 190 23.58 15.20 -11.26
N PRO A 191 24.04 14.01 -11.70
CA PRO A 191 23.17 13.03 -12.35
C PRO A 191 21.97 12.68 -11.47
N ARG A 192 20.75 12.76 -12.02
CA ARG A 192 19.50 12.46 -11.28
C ARG A 192 19.49 11.06 -10.69
N GLN A 193 20.05 10.10 -11.43
CA GLN A 193 20.24 8.72 -10.98
C GLN A 193 21.01 8.69 -9.64
N GLU A 194 22.23 9.22 -9.61
CA GLU A 194 23.09 9.17 -8.42
C GLU A 194 22.52 9.94 -7.24
N ALA A 195 22.00 11.15 -7.49
CA ALA A 195 21.38 11.96 -6.45
C ALA A 195 20.11 11.30 -5.88
N GLY A 196 19.36 10.57 -6.72
CA GLY A 196 18.13 9.88 -6.31
C GLY A 196 18.44 8.66 -5.46
N LEU A 197 19.45 7.88 -5.84
CA LEU A 197 19.97 6.77 -5.02
C LEU A 197 20.48 7.28 -3.66
N ALA A 198 21.16 8.43 -3.64
CA ALA A 198 21.60 9.07 -2.40
C ALA A 198 20.40 9.54 -1.55
N ALA A 199 19.34 10.07 -2.16
CA ALA A 199 18.11 10.46 -1.47
C ALA A 199 17.42 9.25 -0.82
N ILE A 200 17.27 8.14 -1.55
CA ILE A 200 16.70 6.90 -1.02
C ILE A 200 17.53 6.39 0.17
N HIS A 201 18.86 6.38 0.03
CA HIS A 201 19.76 5.96 1.11
C HIS A 201 19.64 6.86 2.35
N ARG A 202 19.47 8.19 2.18
CA ARG A 202 19.20 9.12 3.30
C ARG A 202 17.88 8.82 3.98
N SER A 203 16.84 8.44 3.23
CA SER A 203 15.54 8.04 3.80
C SER A 203 15.62 6.71 4.54
N VAL A 204 16.30 5.73 3.97
CA VAL A 204 16.56 4.42 4.59
C VAL A 204 17.74 3.72 3.92
N CYS A 205 18.76 3.36 4.71
CA CYS A 205 19.98 2.72 4.18
C CYS A 205 19.83 1.20 3.96
N THR A 206 18.77 0.56 4.47
CA THR A 206 18.56 -0.88 4.34
C THR A 206 17.88 -1.29 3.04
N ALA A 207 17.34 -0.34 2.26
CA ALA A 207 16.70 -0.64 0.98
C ALA A 207 17.76 -0.90 -0.10
N ARG A 208 17.53 -1.91 -0.94
CA ARG A 208 18.38 -2.20 -2.09
C ARG A 208 17.95 -1.29 -3.24
N THR A 209 18.92 -0.66 -3.92
CA THR A 209 18.62 0.35 -4.95
C THR A 209 19.30 0.11 -6.29
N GLY A 210 20.02 -1.01 -6.45
CA GLY A 210 20.62 -1.40 -7.72
C GLY A 210 19.57 -1.81 -8.76
N THR A 211 19.97 -1.97 -10.02
CA THR A 211 19.10 -2.57 -11.05
C THR A 211 18.78 -4.02 -10.70
N LEU A 212 17.53 -4.43 -10.93
CA LEU A 212 17.14 -5.83 -10.72
C LEU A 212 17.96 -6.77 -11.63
N PRO A 213 18.34 -7.97 -11.15
CA PRO A 213 19.01 -8.93 -12.00
C PRO A 213 18.08 -9.37 -13.13
N PRO A 214 18.59 -9.73 -14.33
CA PRO A 214 17.75 -10.10 -15.48
C PRO A 214 16.78 -11.27 -15.22
N SER A 215 17.08 -12.11 -14.22
CA SER A 215 16.22 -13.23 -13.81
C SER A 215 15.03 -12.82 -12.93
N ARG A 216 14.96 -11.56 -12.50
CA ARG A 216 13.92 -11.06 -11.59
C ARG A 216 13.21 -9.86 -12.19
N LYS A 217 11.90 -10.00 -12.37
CA LYS A 217 11.01 -8.89 -12.72
C LYS A 217 10.62 -8.10 -11.47
N PRO A 218 10.33 -6.80 -11.60
CA PRO A 218 9.71 -6.06 -10.51
C PRO A 218 8.27 -6.56 -10.29
N ASP A 219 7.84 -6.55 -9.04
CA ASP A 219 6.46 -6.88 -8.64
C ASP A 219 5.48 -5.78 -9.06
N LEU A 220 5.98 -4.54 -9.19
CA LEU A 220 5.26 -3.38 -9.71
C LEU A 220 6.25 -2.38 -10.34
N ALA A 221 5.87 -1.76 -11.45
CA ALA A 221 6.56 -0.58 -11.98
C ALA A 221 5.73 0.70 -11.76
N VAL A 222 6.37 1.80 -11.37
CA VAL A 222 5.76 3.13 -11.25
C VAL A 222 6.40 4.04 -12.29
N LEU A 223 5.63 4.41 -13.30
CA LEU A 223 6.05 5.35 -14.34
C LEU A 223 5.58 6.74 -13.94
N THR A 224 6.52 7.66 -13.80
CA THR A 224 6.27 8.98 -13.21
C THR A 224 6.57 10.13 -14.17
N ASP A 225 6.08 11.33 -13.85
CA ASP A 225 6.35 12.63 -14.51
C ASP A 225 5.86 12.80 -15.96
N LEU A 226 5.59 11.71 -16.69
CA LEU A 226 5.21 11.74 -18.10
C LEU A 226 3.69 11.89 -18.28
N VAL A 227 3.28 12.83 -19.14
CA VAL A 227 1.86 13.00 -19.52
C VAL A 227 1.38 11.82 -20.35
N VAL A 228 2.16 11.49 -21.37
CA VAL A 228 1.96 10.35 -22.26
C VAL A 228 3.28 9.57 -22.27
N PRO A 229 3.35 8.41 -21.60
CA PRO A 229 4.55 7.58 -21.62
C PRO A 229 4.82 7.07 -23.04
N SER A 230 6.09 6.98 -23.43
CA SER A 230 6.45 6.51 -24.77
C SER A 230 6.14 5.02 -24.94
N PRO A 231 5.82 4.56 -26.17
CA PRO A 231 5.63 3.14 -26.45
C PRO A 231 6.85 2.28 -26.08
N SER A 232 8.08 2.82 -26.21
CA SER A 232 9.31 2.12 -25.83
C SER A 232 9.42 1.82 -24.34
N MET A 233 8.75 2.61 -23.49
CA MET A 233 8.69 2.39 -22.04
C MET A 233 7.60 1.38 -21.67
N ILE A 234 6.47 1.40 -22.38
CA ILE A 234 5.31 0.55 -22.11
C ILE A 234 5.48 -0.87 -22.67
N ALA A 235 6.02 -1.00 -23.89
CA ALA A 235 6.07 -2.28 -24.60
C ALA A 235 6.78 -3.41 -23.84
N PRO A 236 7.94 -3.19 -23.19
CA PRO A 236 8.58 -4.23 -22.37
C PRO A 236 7.70 -4.69 -21.20
N LEU A 237 7.00 -3.76 -20.53
CA LEU A 237 6.12 -4.09 -19.41
C LEU A 237 4.95 -4.98 -19.84
N HIS A 238 4.37 -4.69 -21.02
CA HIS A 238 3.32 -5.55 -21.61
C HIS A 238 3.87 -6.91 -22.02
N ALA A 239 5.01 -6.94 -22.71
CA ALA A 239 5.62 -8.19 -23.17
C ALA A 239 6.00 -9.11 -22.01
N GLU A 240 6.43 -8.54 -20.89
CA GLU A 240 6.84 -9.29 -19.71
C GLU A 240 5.71 -9.53 -18.70
N GLY A 241 4.53 -8.95 -18.91
CA GLY A 241 3.39 -9.05 -18.00
C GLY A 241 3.61 -8.34 -16.66
N VAL A 242 4.48 -7.33 -16.62
CA VAL A 242 4.79 -6.57 -15.40
C VAL A 242 3.65 -5.59 -15.10
N PRO A 243 3.00 -5.67 -13.93
CA PRO A 243 2.02 -4.66 -13.51
C PRO A 243 2.68 -3.30 -13.35
N TYR A 244 1.99 -2.24 -13.73
CA TYR A 244 2.52 -0.89 -13.58
C TYR A 244 1.46 0.16 -13.32
N MET A 245 1.85 1.29 -12.73
CA MET A 245 0.97 2.44 -12.51
C MET A 245 1.57 3.70 -13.12
N LEU A 246 0.70 4.61 -13.57
CA LEU A 246 1.09 5.93 -14.03
C LEU A 246 0.91 6.95 -12.92
N VAL A 247 1.87 7.85 -12.74
CA VAL A 247 1.78 8.95 -11.76
C VAL A 247 2.31 10.21 -12.40
N ARG A 248 1.51 11.27 -12.48
CA ARG A 248 1.93 12.46 -13.23
C ARG A 248 1.29 13.71 -12.66
N MET A 249 1.90 14.84 -13.00
CA MET A 249 1.24 16.15 -12.85
C MET A 249 0.54 16.50 -14.16
N ARG A 250 -0.64 17.09 -14.06
CA ARG A 250 -1.41 17.65 -15.18
C ARG A 250 -1.90 19.03 -14.77
N ASP A 251 -1.22 20.06 -15.25
CA ASP A 251 -1.58 21.47 -15.01
C ASP A 251 -1.83 21.78 -13.52
N GLY A 252 -0.94 21.31 -12.63
CA GLY A 252 -1.05 21.48 -11.18
C GLY A 252 -1.84 20.40 -10.44
N THR A 253 -2.64 19.58 -11.14
CA THR A 253 -3.35 18.44 -10.54
C THR A 253 -2.47 17.19 -10.52
N GLY A 254 -2.38 16.51 -9.39
CA GLY A 254 -1.73 15.21 -9.29
C GLY A 254 -2.64 14.11 -9.81
N VAL A 255 -2.16 13.24 -10.70
CA VAL A 255 -2.94 12.11 -11.23
C VAL A 255 -2.22 10.80 -10.93
N VAL A 256 -2.87 9.92 -10.16
CA VAL A 256 -2.36 8.62 -9.76
C VAL A 256 -3.21 7.53 -10.39
N GLY A 257 -2.60 6.63 -11.15
CA GLY A 257 -3.26 5.54 -11.84
C GLY A 257 -3.63 5.83 -13.30
N PRO A 258 -4.27 4.85 -13.97
CA PRO A 258 -4.74 3.60 -13.38
C PRO A 258 -3.62 2.63 -13.00
N LEU A 259 -3.97 1.61 -12.22
CA LEU A 259 -3.17 0.39 -12.11
C LEU A 259 -3.40 -0.44 -13.37
N ILE A 260 -2.34 -0.65 -14.13
CA ILE A 260 -2.33 -1.43 -15.35
C ILE A 260 -1.77 -2.82 -15.05
N VAL A 261 -2.63 -3.82 -15.22
CA VAL A 261 -2.27 -5.24 -15.27
C VAL A 261 -2.42 -5.66 -16.73
N PRO A 262 -1.29 -5.88 -17.46
CA PRO A 262 -1.34 -6.17 -18.89
C PRO A 262 -2.34 -7.27 -19.25
N GLY A 263 -3.22 -6.96 -20.21
CA GLY A 263 -4.27 -7.87 -20.66
C GLY A 263 -5.49 -8.01 -19.75
N ARG A 264 -5.53 -7.35 -18.59
CA ARG A 264 -6.62 -7.50 -17.61
C ARG A 264 -7.30 -6.19 -17.24
N SER A 265 -6.55 -5.09 -17.11
CA SER A 265 -7.12 -3.75 -16.85
C SER A 265 -6.83 -2.79 -18.00
N SER A 266 -7.51 -1.65 -17.98
CA SER A 266 -7.40 -0.58 -18.96
C SER A 266 -5.94 -0.11 -19.10
N CYS A 267 -5.38 -0.23 -20.30
CA CYS A 267 -4.03 0.21 -20.59
C CYS A 267 -4.00 1.66 -21.11
N PRO A 268 -2.81 2.29 -21.27
CA PRO A 268 -2.70 3.65 -21.82
C PRO A 268 -3.39 3.83 -23.16
N ASN A 269 -3.31 2.84 -24.06
CA ASN A 269 -4.00 2.87 -25.34
C ASN A 269 -5.54 2.82 -25.21
N CYS A 270 -6.10 2.15 -24.18
CA CYS A 270 -7.54 2.23 -23.91
C CYS A 270 -7.94 3.67 -23.59
N MET A 271 -7.16 4.34 -22.74
CA MET A 271 -7.40 5.72 -22.35
C MET A 271 -7.23 6.69 -23.53
N ASP A 272 -6.28 6.44 -24.43
CA ASP A 272 -6.10 7.25 -25.64
C ASP A 272 -7.23 7.04 -26.66
N LEU A 273 -7.75 5.83 -26.81
CA LEU A 273 -8.91 5.55 -27.65
C LEU A 273 -10.17 6.26 -27.12
N GLN A 274 -10.45 6.14 -25.82
CA GLN A 274 -11.57 6.88 -25.20
C GLN A 274 -11.45 8.40 -25.36
N ARG A 275 -10.23 8.95 -25.26
CA ARG A 275 -10.01 10.37 -25.56
C ARG A 275 -10.21 10.70 -27.03
N THR A 276 -9.88 9.78 -27.93
CA THR A 276 -10.09 9.93 -29.37
C THR A 276 -11.57 9.91 -29.75
N ASP A 277 -12.39 9.11 -29.05
CA ASP A 277 -13.84 9.10 -29.23
C ASP A 277 -14.47 10.47 -28.87
N LEU A 278 -13.94 11.12 -27.84
CA LEU A 278 -14.37 12.44 -27.39
C LEU A 278 -13.79 13.58 -28.24
N ASP A 279 -12.53 13.45 -28.65
CA ASP A 279 -11.81 14.41 -29.47
C ASP A 279 -11.00 13.65 -30.55
N PRO A 280 -11.49 13.59 -31.80
CA PRO A 280 -10.80 12.94 -32.90
C PRO A 280 -9.40 13.51 -33.20
N THR A 281 -9.06 14.69 -32.67
CA THR A 281 -7.74 15.29 -32.81
C THR A 281 -6.74 14.84 -31.75
N TRP A 282 -7.20 14.15 -30.70
CA TRP A 282 -6.38 13.66 -29.58
C TRP A 282 -5.10 12.95 -30.01
N PRO A 283 -5.09 12.03 -31.00
CA PRO A 283 -3.85 11.36 -31.40
C PRO A 283 -2.73 12.33 -31.82
N ARG A 284 -3.07 13.47 -32.43
CA ARG A 284 -2.08 14.50 -32.80
C ARG A 284 -1.54 15.24 -31.57
N LEU A 285 -2.37 15.44 -30.55
CA LEU A 285 -1.96 16.05 -29.28
C LEU A 285 -1.10 15.07 -28.46
N ALA A 286 -1.51 13.81 -28.38
CA ALA A 286 -0.78 12.76 -27.69
C ALA A 286 0.65 12.61 -28.23
N LEU A 287 0.85 12.69 -29.56
CA LEU A 287 2.17 12.69 -30.18
C LEU A 287 3.04 13.88 -29.76
N GLN A 288 2.44 15.06 -29.60
CA GLN A 288 3.17 16.25 -29.14
C GLN A 288 3.51 16.17 -27.65
N LEU A 289 2.66 15.53 -26.85
CA LEU A 289 2.81 15.35 -25.39
C LEU A 289 3.69 14.15 -25.03
N ALA A 290 3.92 13.21 -25.94
CA ALA A 290 4.75 12.03 -25.71
C ALA A 290 6.14 12.42 -25.20
N GLY A 291 6.54 11.85 -24.06
CA GLY A 291 7.84 12.15 -23.44
C GLY A 291 7.95 13.53 -22.79
N ARG A 292 6.89 14.36 -22.79
CA ARG A 292 6.91 15.65 -22.09
C ARG A 292 6.70 15.46 -20.59
N LEU A 293 7.64 16.00 -19.83
CA LEU A 293 7.53 16.18 -18.38
C LEU A 293 6.63 17.38 -18.08
N GLN A 294 5.81 17.27 -17.05
CA GLN A 294 5.06 18.41 -16.52
C GLN A 294 5.62 18.79 -15.14
N PRO A 295 6.03 20.05 -14.94
CA PRO A 295 6.43 20.51 -13.63
C PRO A 295 5.24 20.48 -12.68
N GLY A 296 5.49 20.08 -11.44
CA GLY A 296 4.53 20.12 -10.35
C GLY A 296 4.96 21.10 -9.29
N GLU A 297 3.99 21.80 -8.69
CA GLU A 297 4.22 22.48 -7.42
C GLU A 297 4.68 21.47 -6.36
N LEU A 298 5.58 21.90 -5.46
CA LEU A 298 6.16 21.04 -4.43
C LEU A 298 5.09 20.33 -3.58
N ALA A 299 4.10 21.05 -3.06
CA ALA A 299 3.07 20.49 -2.19
C ALA A 299 2.16 19.50 -2.94
N ALA A 300 1.70 19.88 -4.14
CA ALA A 300 0.90 19.02 -5.01
C ALA A 300 1.65 17.74 -5.40
N THR A 301 2.95 17.86 -5.67
CA THR A 301 3.82 16.72 -5.97
C THR A 301 3.93 15.76 -4.78
N GLN A 302 4.15 16.28 -3.56
CA GLN A 302 4.24 15.43 -2.37
C GLN A 302 2.91 14.75 -2.05
N ALA A 303 1.78 15.44 -2.24
CA ALA A 303 0.46 14.84 -2.10
C ALA A 303 0.28 13.69 -3.10
N ALA A 304 0.56 13.92 -4.39
CA ALA A 304 0.49 12.91 -5.43
C ALA A 304 1.44 11.72 -5.17
N ALA A 305 2.67 11.99 -4.70
CA ALA A 305 3.63 10.96 -4.35
C ALA A 305 3.17 10.11 -3.14
N GLY A 306 2.57 10.73 -2.13
CA GLY A 306 1.96 10.04 -0.99
C GLY A 306 0.83 9.10 -1.42
N PHE A 307 -0.10 9.57 -2.25
CA PHE A 307 -1.15 8.73 -2.82
C PHE A 307 -0.58 7.62 -3.71
N ALA A 308 0.41 7.92 -4.55
CA ALA A 308 1.06 6.93 -5.40
C ALA A 308 1.74 5.82 -4.58
N ALA A 309 2.51 6.16 -3.55
CA ALA A 309 3.14 5.20 -2.67
C ALA A 309 2.08 4.36 -1.92
N ALA A 310 1.02 4.99 -1.40
CA ALA A 310 -0.06 4.25 -0.73
C ALA A 310 -0.75 3.24 -1.67
N GLN A 311 -1.07 3.65 -2.90
CA GLN A 311 -1.72 2.76 -3.87
C GLN A 311 -0.79 1.67 -4.41
N ALA A 312 0.50 1.96 -4.57
CA ALA A 312 1.52 0.97 -4.89
C ALA A 312 1.62 -0.11 -3.80
N LEU A 313 1.68 0.30 -2.53
CA LEU A 313 1.73 -0.62 -1.40
C LEU A 313 0.46 -1.47 -1.29
N LEU A 314 -0.72 -0.86 -1.46
CA LEU A 314 -2.00 -1.60 -1.51
C LEU A 314 -2.04 -2.61 -2.66
N THR A 315 -1.43 -2.28 -3.80
CA THR A 315 -1.31 -3.21 -4.93
C THR A 315 -0.43 -4.40 -4.57
N LEU A 316 0.73 -4.18 -3.94
CA LEU A 316 1.60 -5.25 -3.46
C LEU A 316 0.91 -6.13 -2.41
N ASP A 317 0.18 -5.50 -1.49
CA ASP A 317 -0.61 -6.20 -0.47
C ASP A 317 -1.69 -7.08 -1.12
N TRP A 318 -2.38 -6.54 -2.13
CA TRP A 318 -3.41 -7.26 -2.88
C TRP A 318 -2.86 -8.47 -3.61
N TRP A 319 -1.71 -8.36 -4.29
CA TRP A 319 -1.08 -9.50 -4.97
C TRP A 319 -0.80 -10.67 -4.05
N LEU A 320 -0.49 -10.39 -2.79
CA LEU A 320 -0.19 -11.40 -1.81
C LEU A 320 -1.46 -11.99 -1.16
N THR A 321 -2.41 -11.13 -0.82
CA THR A 321 -3.52 -11.48 0.06
C THR A 321 -4.82 -11.79 -0.69
N GLY A 322 -5.00 -11.21 -1.88
CA GLY A 322 -6.26 -11.21 -2.61
C GLY A 322 -7.38 -10.42 -1.92
N VAL A 323 -7.10 -9.74 -0.80
CA VAL A 323 -8.11 -9.03 -0.01
C VAL A 323 -8.32 -7.63 -0.58
N GLY A 324 -9.58 -7.31 -0.88
CA GLY A 324 -9.98 -6.06 -1.50
C GLY A 324 -9.60 -5.97 -2.98
N THR A 325 -10.24 -5.09 -3.73
CA THR A 325 -9.84 -4.75 -5.11
C THR A 325 -9.03 -3.45 -5.07
N PRO A 326 -7.87 -3.35 -5.77
CA PRO A 326 -7.14 -2.09 -5.84
C PRO A 326 -8.03 -0.96 -6.37
N ALA A 327 -8.08 0.15 -5.63
CA ALA A 327 -8.92 1.30 -6.00
C ALA A 327 -8.54 1.91 -7.36
N LEU A 328 -7.33 1.64 -7.85
CA LEU A 328 -6.85 2.10 -9.16
C LEU A 328 -7.14 1.11 -10.30
N TRP A 329 -7.80 -0.02 -10.05
CA TRP A 329 -8.24 -0.91 -11.12
C TRP A 329 -9.20 -0.15 -12.05
N ASN A 330 -8.83 -0.02 -13.33
CA ASN A 330 -9.58 0.77 -14.31
C ASN A 330 -9.91 2.20 -13.84
N THR A 331 -9.12 2.80 -12.94
CA THR A 331 -9.45 4.09 -12.30
C THR A 331 -8.20 4.92 -12.01
N SER A 332 -8.22 6.21 -12.34
CA SER A 332 -7.25 7.18 -11.84
C SER A 332 -7.83 8.00 -10.68
N LEU A 333 -7.00 8.39 -9.72
CA LEU A 333 -7.30 9.44 -8.75
C LEU A 333 -6.73 10.77 -9.25
N GLU A 334 -7.52 11.83 -9.23
CA GLU A 334 -7.11 13.20 -9.52
C GLU A 334 -7.14 14.01 -8.20
N ILE A 335 -5.97 14.52 -7.81
CA ILE A 335 -5.67 15.14 -6.51
C ILE A 335 -5.44 16.62 -6.76
N ASP A 336 -6.39 17.44 -6.31
CA ASP A 336 -6.33 18.89 -6.41
C ASP A 336 -6.09 19.48 -5.02
N THR A 337 -4.88 20.00 -4.81
CA THR A 337 -4.47 20.61 -3.54
C THR A 337 -5.00 22.03 -3.35
N VAL A 338 -5.49 22.68 -4.40
CA VAL A 338 -6.10 24.02 -4.31
C VAL A 338 -7.51 23.90 -3.76
N THR A 339 -8.31 22.98 -4.32
CA THR A 339 -9.68 22.73 -3.83
C THR A 339 -9.72 21.75 -2.66
N GLY A 340 -8.63 21.05 -2.38
CA GLY A 340 -8.54 20.04 -1.32
C GLY A 340 -9.35 18.78 -1.66
N THR A 341 -9.47 18.43 -2.94
CA THR A 341 -10.32 17.32 -3.40
C THR A 341 -9.51 16.17 -3.98
N VAL A 342 -10.07 14.96 -3.85
CA VAL A 342 -9.61 13.76 -4.53
C VAL A 342 -10.80 13.17 -5.28
N THR A 343 -10.72 13.16 -6.60
CA THR A 343 -11.79 12.63 -7.46
C THR A 343 -11.33 11.35 -8.15
N SER A 344 -12.26 10.42 -8.34
CA SER A 344 -11.99 9.17 -9.06
C SER A 344 -12.46 9.32 -10.50
N ARG A 345 -11.61 8.94 -11.45
CA ARG A 345 -11.90 8.94 -12.89
C ARG A 345 -11.80 7.51 -13.43
N PRO A 346 -12.92 6.88 -13.82
CA PRO A 346 -12.92 5.54 -14.39
C PRO A 346 -12.36 5.54 -15.82
N TRP A 347 -11.83 4.38 -16.22
CA TRP A 347 -11.26 4.05 -17.52
C TRP A 347 -11.66 2.63 -17.90
N GLU A 348 -12.76 2.46 -18.61
CA GLU A 348 -13.16 1.14 -19.09
C GLU A 348 -12.17 0.61 -20.13
N PRO A 349 -11.90 -0.70 -20.19
CA PRO A 349 -11.21 -1.30 -21.32
C PRO A 349 -11.93 -1.01 -22.64
N HIS A 350 -11.24 -0.33 -23.55
CA HIS A 350 -11.83 0.07 -24.82
C HIS A 350 -11.95 -1.14 -25.77
N PRO A 351 -13.10 -1.37 -26.44
CA PRO A 351 -13.33 -2.54 -27.30
C PRO A 351 -12.35 -2.64 -28.50
N ASP A 352 -11.99 -1.51 -29.10
CA ASP A 352 -10.99 -1.50 -30.20
C ASP A 352 -9.53 -1.66 -29.73
N CYS A 353 -9.30 -1.71 -28.42
CA CYS A 353 -7.95 -1.87 -27.89
C CYS A 353 -7.49 -3.32 -27.99
N ARG A 354 -6.32 -3.53 -28.59
CA ARG A 354 -5.72 -4.85 -28.76
C ARG A 354 -5.02 -5.40 -27.51
N CYS A 355 -5.13 -4.72 -26.36
CA CYS A 355 -4.47 -5.16 -25.13
C CYS A 355 -5.09 -6.43 -24.55
N GLY A 356 -6.33 -6.77 -24.91
CA GLY A 356 -7.03 -7.97 -24.43
C GLY A 356 -7.93 -7.77 -23.20
N ALA A 357 -7.85 -6.61 -22.53
CA ALA A 357 -8.61 -6.36 -21.29
C ALA A 357 -10.13 -6.40 -21.50
N ALA A 358 -10.66 -5.85 -22.60
CA ALA A 358 -12.10 -5.89 -22.88
C ALA A 358 -12.64 -7.33 -23.00
N ARG A 359 -11.86 -8.24 -23.59
CA ARG A 359 -12.22 -9.67 -23.69
C ARG A 359 -12.14 -10.39 -22.34
N ALA A 360 -11.26 -9.95 -21.44
CA ALA A 360 -11.13 -10.52 -20.11
C ALA A 360 -12.29 -10.14 -19.19
N GLU A 361 -12.84 -8.93 -19.36
CA GLU A 361 -14.05 -8.50 -18.66
C GLU A 361 -15.28 -9.29 -19.11
N GLU A 362 -15.46 -9.47 -20.43
CA GLU A 362 -16.56 -10.29 -20.99
C GLU A 362 -16.53 -11.75 -20.50
N ALA A 363 -15.35 -12.31 -20.21
CA ALA A 363 -15.20 -13.69 -19.72
C ALA A 363 -15.37 -13.84 -18.19
N SER A 364 -15.43 -12.72 -17.45
CA SER A 364 -15.59 -12.70 -15.99
C SER A 364 -17.04 -12.42 -15.54
N VAL A 365 -17.93 -12.16 -16.50
CA VAL A 365 -19.39 -12.04 -16.36
C VAL A 365 -20.04 -13.34 -16.82
#